data_AF-A0A0R3UB25-F1
#
_entry.id   AF-A0A0R3UB25-F1
#
_cell.length_a   1.000
_cell.length_b   1.000
_cell.length_c   1.000
_cell.angle_alpha   90.00
_cell.angle_beta   90.00
_cell.angle_gamma   90.00
#
_symmetry.space_group_name_H-M   'P 1'
#
loop_
_entity.id
_entity.type
_entity.pdbx_description
1 polymer ?
#
loop_
_entity_poly.entity_id
_entity_poly.type
_entity_poly.pdbx_seq_one_letter_code
_entity_poly.pdbx_strand_id
1 'polypeptide(L)'
;MSQLEELESLTVIYKPEDFQFVRDTTTSLITGWYYAHPKLPQRTPTLQARIRVTSQITKLFPYTHPQLKRLDGALYKVYYIEHPPPLLVKFTLPQGYPETEAPLLRLECSWIPPLYLDEVVSRLNAFASCKIGEQCLWECFDYLECELLSSLLGLPREGDSLVYDVNERIPHRRMRDSALANIVGYDALERRRVFRESKVECEVCMDEDKLGAECTRLSGCEHVFCHECLREALK
;
A
#
# COMPACT_ATOMS: atom_id res chain seq x y z
N MET A 1 -17.23 -26.89 5.84
CA MET A 1 -15.79 -26.64 6.03
C MET A 1 -15.65 -25.65 7.18
N SER A 2 -14.72 -25.88 8.10
CA SER A 2 -14.66 -25.12 9.35
C SER A 2 -13.97 -23.77 9.18
N GLN A 3 -14.28 -22.80 10.05
CA GLN A 3 -13.61 -21.49 10.07
C GLN A 3 -12.09 -21.60 10.22
N LEU A 4 -11.64 -22.60 11.00
CA LEU A 4 -10.22 -22.82 11.26
C LEU A 4 -9.48 -23.34 10.03
N GLU A 5 -10.12 -24.16 9.20
CA GLU A 5 -9.51 -24.67 7.95
C GLU A 5 -9.14 -23.53 6.99
N GLU A 6 -10.01 -22.52 6.85
CA GLU A 6 -9.73 -21.33 6.03
C GLU A 6 -8.54 -20.55 6.60
N LEU A 7 -8.57 -20.27 7.90
CA LEU A 7 -7.54 -19.46 8.56
C LEU A 7 -6.17 -20.14 8.56
N GLU A 8 -6.12 -21.45 8.78
CA GLU A 8 -4.90 -22.25 8.67
C GLU A 8 -4.35 -22.20 7.23
N SER A 9 -5.21 -22.30 6.23
CA SER A 9 -4.80 -22.14 4.83
C SER A 9 -4.23 -20.74 4.56
N LEU A 10 -4.83 -19.69 5.12
CA LEU A 10 -4.34 -18.32 5.01
C LEU A 10 -2.97 -18.12 5.70
N THR A 11 -2.69 -18.81 6.82
CA THR A 11 -1.36 -18.75 7.46
C THR A 11 -0.25 -19.39 6.64
N VAL A 12 -0.58 -20.26 5.69
CA VAL A 12 0.40 -20.83 4.74
C VAL A 12 0.68 -19.84 3.60
N ILE A 13 -0.33 -19.06 3.19
CA ILE A 13 -0.23 -18.09 2.09
C ILE A 13 0.48 -16.81 2.54
N TYR A 14 0.15 -16.31 3.73
CA TYR A 14 0.60 -15.02 4.23
C TYR A 14 1.66 -15.15 5.32
N LYS A 15 2.59 -14.18 5.36
CA LYS A 15 3.60 -14.11 6.40
C LYS A 15 2.93 -13.75 7.74
N PRO A 16 3.50 -14.17 8.88
CA PRO A 16 3.01 -13.79 10.21
C PRO A 16 2.99 -12.28 10.48
N GLU A 17 3.76 -11.51 9.71
CA GLU A 17 3.82 -10.04 9.76
C GLU A 17 2.60 -9.40 9.08
N ASP A 18 2.01 -10.10 8.12
CA ASP A 18 0.92 -9.60 7.27
C ASP A 18 -0.43 -10.15 7.70
N PHE A 19 -0.49 -11.34 8.31
CA PHE A 19 -1.73 -11.98 8.72
C PHE A 19 -1.61 -12.69 10.06
N GLN A 20 -2.55 -12.42 10.97
CA GLN A 20 -2.71 -13.18 12.22
C GLN A 20 -4.17 -13.28 12.64
N PHE A 21 -4.49 -14.33 13.39
CA PHE A 21 -5.79 -14.49 14.03
C PHE A 21 -5.64 -15.06 15.44
N VAL A 22 -6.67 -14.84 16.24
CA VAL A 22 -6.81 -15.33 17.61
C VAL A 22 -8.23 -15.84 17.80
N ARG A 23 -8.36 -17.01 18.42
CA ARG A 23 -9.63 -17.55 18.89
C ARG A 23 -9.76 -17.29 20.38
N ASP A 24 -10.84 -16.60 20.77
CA ASP A 24 -11.18 -16.43 22.17
C ASP A 24 -11.66 -17.77 22.75
N THR A 25 -10.99 -18.25 23.78
CA THR A 25 -11.30 -19.53 24.45
C THR A 25 -12.63 -19.51 25.20
N THR A 26 -13.15 -18.32 25.53
CA THR A 26 -14.38 -18.13 26.32
C THR A 26 -15.59 -18.01 25.41
N THR A 27 -15.50 -17.19 24.37
CA THR A 27 -16.62 -16.91 23.46
C THR A 27 -16.61 -17.78 22.21
N SER A 28 -15.52 -18.54 21.98
CA SER A 28 -15.24 -19.22 20.70
C SER A 28 -15.20 -18.29 19.48
N LEU A 29 -15.25 -16.98 19.68
CA LEU A 29 -15.19 -15.99 18.61
C LEU A 29 -13.79 -15.94 18.02
N ILE A 30 -13.68 -15.89 16.70
CA ILE A 30 -12.40 -15.71 16.02
C ILE A 30 -12.29 -14.29 15.51
N THR A 31 -11.16 -13.66 15.81
CA THR A 31 -10.80 -12.33 15.31
C THR A 31 -9.42 -12.37 14.72
N GLY A 32 -9.15 -11.48 13.77
CA GLY A 32 -7.82 -11.39 13.21
C GLY A 32 -7.63 -10.12 12.42
N TRP A 33 -6.45 -10.03 11.83
CA TRP A 33 -6.08 -8.89 11.02
C TRP A 33 -5.20 -9.30 9.83
N TYR A 34 -5.26 -8.48 8.80
CA TYR A 34 -4.51 -8.63 7.57
C TYR A 34 -4.02 -7.26 7.07
N TYR A 35 -2.76 -7.14 6.64
CA TYR A 35 -2.29 -5.98 5.89
C TYR A 35 -2.54 -6.18 4.39
N ALA A 36 -3.58 -5.54 3.87
CA ALA A 36 -3.87 -5.55 2.44
C ALA A 36 -2.98 -4.56 1.72
N HIS A 37 -2.17 -5.06 0.78
CA HIS A 37 -1.22 -4.26 -0.01
C HIS A 37 -1.85 -3.88 -1.36
N PRO A 38 -2.24 -2.61 -1.58
CA PRO A 38 -2.91 -2.21 -2.81
C PRO A 38 -2.02 -2.48 -4.02
N LYS A 39 -2.55 -3.25 -4.97
CA LYS A 39 -1.88 -3.56 -6.22
C LYS A 39 -2.10 -2.43 -7.20
N LEU A 40 -1.00 -1.97 -7.80
CA LEU A 40 -1.09 -1.09 -8.95
C LEU A 40 -1.52 -1.92 -10.17
N PRO A 41 -2.50 -1.47 -10.97
CA PRO A 41 -2.92 -2.21 -12.15
C PRO A 41 -1.75 -2.46 -13.11
N GLN A 42 -1.72 -3.62 -13.78
CA GLN A 42 -0.60 -4.05 -14.64
C GLN A 42 -0.17 -3.04 -15.72
N ARG A 43 -1.09 -2.17 -16.17
CA ARG A 43 -0.83 -1.13 -17.18
C ARG A 43 -0.44 0.22 -16.59
N THR A 44 -0.37 0.33 -15.27
CA THR A 44 -0.09 1.58 -14.54
C THR A 44 0.91 1.29 -13.43
N PRO A 45 2.22 1.33 -13.71
CA PRO A 45 3.24 0.93 -12.74
C PRO A 45 3.42 1.93 -11.59
N THR A 46 2.74 3.08 -11.64
CA THR A 46 2.85 4.12 -10.62
C THR A 46 1.51 4.79 -10.31
N LEU A 47 1.33 5.15 -9.04
CA LEU A 47 0.28 6.05 -8.56
C LEU A 47 0.83 7.48 -8.47
N GLN A 48 0.19 8.43 -9.15
CA GLN A 48 0.52 9.85 -9.05
C GLN A 48 -0.18 10.46 -7.83
N ALA A 49 0.54 10.60 -6.72
CA ALA A 49 0.09 11.38 -5.59
C ALA A 49 0.43 12.86 -5.82
N ARG A 50 -0.59 13.72 -5.97
CA ARG A 50 -0.39 15.15 -6.25
C ARG A 50 -0.98 16.05 -5.17
N ILE A 51 -0.30 17.16 -4.92
CA ILE A 51 -0.75 18.23 -4.03
C ILE A 51 -0.45 19.59 -4.65
N ARG A 52 -1.37 20.54 -4.51
CA ARG A 52 -1.12 21.93 -4.90
C ARG A 52 0.01 22.51 -4.04
N VAL A 53 0.97 23.21 -4.66
CA VAL A 53 2.11 23.81 -3.96
C VAL A 53 1.67 24.73 -2.81
N THR A 54 0.60 25.52 -3.02
CA THR A 54 0.06 26.42 -1.99
C THR A 54 -0.64 25.69 -0.84
N SER A 55 -0.96 24.41 -1.01
CA SER A 55 -1.65 23.60 0.01
C SER A 55 -0.69 22.88 0.94
N GLN A 56 0.55 22.66 0.52
CA GLN A 56 1.57 22.02 1.33
C GLN A 56 2.22 23.04 2.27
N ILE A 57 2.29 22.71 3.56
CA ILE A 57 2.80 23.59 4.61
C ILE A 57 4.16 23.08 5.12
N THR A 58 4.42 21.77 5.01
CA THR A 58 5.68 21.14 5.45
C THR A 58 6.48 20.55 4.31
N LYS A 59 7.81 20.66 4.38
CA LYS A 59 8.72 19.90 3.51
C LYS A 59 8.70 18.43 3.94
N LEU A 60 8.47 17.52 3.00
CA LEU A 60 8.47 16.09 3.27
C LEU A 60 9.91 15.57 3.35
N PHE A 61 10.12 14.66 4.29
CA PHE A 61 11.25 13.75 4.34
C PHE A 61 10.68 12.33 4.23
N PRO A 62 11.28 11.40 3.49
CA PRO A 62 12.57 11.47 2.79
C PRO A 62 12.54 12.24 1.45
N TYR A 63 13.72 12.48 0.87
CA TYR A 63 13.97 13.29 -0.34
C TYR A 63 13.40 12.70 -1.66
N THR A 64 12.20 12.12 -1.66
CA THR A 64 11.54 11.80 -2.93
C THR A 64 11.23 13.13 -3.63
N HIS A 65 11.95 13.43 -4.70
CA HIS A 65 11.84 14.71 -5.37
C HIS A 65 10.55 14.76 -6.19
N PRO A 66 9.60 15.67 -5.87
CA PRO A 66 8.39 15.80 -6.68
C PRO A 66 8.72 16.44 -8.02
N GLN A 67 8.00 16.03 -9.06
CA GLN A 67 7.92 16.81 -10.28
C GLN A 67 6.95 17.98 -10.08
N LEU A 68 7.33 19.16 -10.56
CA LEU A 68 6.44 20.31 -10.58
C LEU A 68 5.66 20.31 -11.89
N LYS A 69 4.33 20.21 -11.81
CA LYS A 69 3.44 20.28 -12.98
C LYS A 69 2.45 21.42 -12.83
N ARG A 70 2.14 22.10 -13.94
CA ARG A 70 1.09 23.11 -13.98
C ARG A 70 -0.18 22.47 -14.53
N LEU A 71 -1.23 22.45 -13.72
CA LEU A 71 -2.53 21.87 -14.04
C LEU A 71 -3.61 22.92 -13.73
N ASP A 72 -4.45 23.22 -14.71
CA ASP A 72 -5.54 24.20 -14.59
C ASP A 72 -5.13 25.54 -13.98
N GLY A 73 -3.97 26.04 -14.41
CA GLY A 73 -3.40 27.32 -13.95
C GLY A 73 -2.75 27.28 -12.55
N ALA A 74 -2.87 26.17 -11.81
CA ALA A 74 -2.23 25.97 -10.51
C ALA A 74 -0.97 25.11 -10.62
N LEU A 75 -0.02 25.34 -9.70
CA LEU A 75 1.21 24.56 -9.62
C LEU A 75 1.04 23.42 -8.61
N TYR A 76 1.36 22.21 -9.04
CA TYR A 76 1.28 20.98 -8.26
C TYR A 76 2.66 20.35 -8.08
N LYS A 77 2.87 19.73 -6.92
CA LYS A 77 3.92 18.74 -6.70
C LYS A 77 3.32 17.37 -6.96
N VAL A 78 3.97 16.60 -7.81
CA VAL A 78 3.55 15.26 -8.21
C VAL A 78 4.63 14.27 -7.79
N TYR A 79 4.24 13.29 -6.99
CA TYR A 79 5.07 12.17 -6.57
C TYR A 79 4.56 10.93 -7.29
N TYR A 80 5.48 10.16 -7.88
CA TYR A 80 5.15 8.87 -8.48
C TYR A 80 5.45 7.81 -7.43
N ILE A 81 4.44 7.04 -7.08
CA ILE A 81 4.44 6.06 -6.00
C ILE A 81 4.41 4.67 -6.62
N GLU A 82 5.35 3.81 -6.27
CA GLU A 82 5.45 2.42 -6.73
C GLU A 82 4.86 1.47 -5.70
N HIS A 83 4.94 1.83 -4.42
CA HIS A 83 4.42 1.04 -3.32
C HIS A 83 3.44 1.87 -2.48
N PRO A 84 2.12 1.78 -2.74
CA PRO A 84 1.10 2.40 -1.90
C PRO A 84 1.11 1.82 -0.47
N PRO A 85 0.83 2.62 0.58
CA PRO A 85 0.76 2.08 1.94
C PRO A 85 -0.39 1.08 2.11
N PRO A 86 -0.20 0.01 2.91
CA PRO A 86 -1.20 -1.01 3.13
C PRO A 86 -2.37 -0.50 3.97
N LEU A 87 -3.47 -1.25 3.90
CA LEU A 87 -4.65 -1.07 4.74
C LEU A 87 -4.68 -2.19 5.77
N LEU A 88 -4.98 -1.85 7.02
CA LEU A 88 -5.21 -2.85 8.04
C LEU A 88 -6.66 -3.31 7.97
N VAL A 89 -6.88 -4.54 7.53
CA VAL A 89 -8.17 -5.23 7.57
C VAL A 89 -8.28 -5.90 8.93
N LYS A 90 -9.31 -5.56 9.69
CA LYS A 90 -9.69 -6.30 10.91
C LYS A 90 -10.93 -7.10 10.61
N PHE A 91 -10.91 -8.39 10.91
CA PHE A 91 -12.05 -9.27 10.69
C PHE A 91 -12.50 -9.92 11.99
N THR A 92 -13.80 -10.22 12.04
CA THR A 92 -14.41 -11.03 13.10
C THR A 92 -15.28 -12.07 12.43
N LEU A 93 -15.03 -13.34 12.73
CA LEU A 93 -15.81 -14.46 12.22
C LEU A 93 -16.88 -14.81 13.24
N PRO A 94 -18.15 -14.52 12.96
CA PRO A 94 -19.24 -14.91 13.85
C PRO A 94 -19.45 -16.43 13.78
N GLN A 95 -20.15 -17.01 14.76
CA GLN A 95 -20.27 -18.47 14.85
C GLN A 95 -20.95 -19.11 13.63
N GLY A 96 -21.81 -18.38 12.92
CA GLY A 96 -22.49 -18.86 11.71
C GLY A 96 -21.63 -18.81 10.44
N TYR A 97 -20.44 -18.20 10.47
CA TYR A 97 -19.58 -18.13 9.28
C TYR A 97 -18.91 -19.51 8.99
N PRO A 98 -18.78 -19.92 7.73
CA PRO A 98 -19.27 -19.28 6.51
C PRO A 98 -20.72 -19.64 6.14
N GLU A 99 -21.33 -20.60 6.81
CA GLU A 99 -22.57 -21.26 6.34
C GLU A 99 -23.80 -20.35 6.31
N THR A 100 -23.99 -19.53 7.34
CA THR A 100 -25.20 -18.71 7.52
C THR A 100 -24.93 -17.23 7.67
N GLU A 101 -23.68 -16.85 7.98
CA GLU A 101 -23.27 -15.47 8.23
C GLU A 101 -22.00 -15.12 7.45
N ALA A 102 -21.86 -13.84 7.12
CA ALA A 102 -20.67 -13.28 6.48
C ALA A 102 -19.62 -12.85 7.53
N PRO A 103 -18.34 -12.73 7.17
CA PRO A 103 -17.34 -12.18 8.06
C PRO A 103 -17.58 -10.68 8.25
N LEU A 104 -17.34 -10.17 9.47
CA LEU A 104 -17.45 -8.75 9.76
C LEU A 104 -16.11 -8.07 9.49
N LEU A 105 -16.03 -7.27 8.44
CA LEU A 105 -14.79 -6.62 7.99
C LEU A 105 -14.78 -5.13 8.36
N ARG A 106 -13.65 -4.66 8.88
CA ARG A 106 -13.36 -3.25 9.17
C ARG A 106 -12.00 -2.88 8.60
N LEU A 107 -11.84 -1.63 8.18
CA LEU A 107 -10.59 -1.14 7.61
C LEU A 107 -10.04 0.01 8.43
N GLU A 108 -8.72 0.05 8.59
CA GLU A 108 -7.96 1.17 9.12
C GLU A 108 -6.87 1.57 8.12
N CYS A 109 -6.74 2.87 7.83
CA CYS A 109 -5.80 3.38 6.85
C CYS A 109 -5.26 4.75 7.27
N SER A 110 -3.97 4.99 7.02
CA SER A 110 -3.29 6.23 7.39
C SER A 110 -3.30 7.31 6.30
N TRP A 111 -3.74 6.97 5.08
CA TRP A 111 -3.70 7.86 3.93
C TRP A 111 -5.05 8.00 3.19
N ILE A 112 -6.02 7.14 3.49
CA ILE A 112 -7.40 7.25 2.98
C ILE A 112 -8.26 7.84 4.10
N PRO A 113 -8.94 8.99 3.88
CA PRO A 113 -9.81 9.58 4.88
C PRO A 113 -11.02 8.70 5.23
N PRO A 114 -11.54 8.78 6.48
CA PRO A 114 -12.65 7.95 6.94
C PRO A 114 -13.87 7.97 6.00
N LEU A 115 -14.23 9.13 5.45
CA LEU A 115 -15.36 9.27 4.53
C LEU A 115 -15.28 8.32 3.33
N TYR A 116 -14.10 8.16 2.74
CA TYR A 116 -13.89 7.24 1.62
C TYR A 116 -13.72 5.80 2.11
N LEU A 117 -13.08 5.62 3.28
CA LEU A 117 -12.84 4.30 3.85
C LEU A 117 -14.16 3.60 4.22
N ASP A 118 -15.16 4.33 4.72
CA ASP A 118 -16.48 3.80 5.04
C ASP A 118 -17.20 3.25 3.79
N GLU A 119 -17.05 3.94 2.64
CA GLU A 119 -17.60 3.47 1.37
C GLU A 119 -16.90 2.18 0.91
N VAL A 120 -15.57 2.11 1.04
CA VAL A 120 -14.79 0.90 0.73
C VAL A 120 -15.22 -0.26 1.63
N VAL A 121 -15.34 -0.03 2.95
CA VAL A 121 -15.82 -1.03 3.93
C VAL A 121 -17.21 -1.51 3.59
N SER A 122 -18.12 -0.61 3.20
CA SER A 122 -19.49 -0.95 2.82
C SER A 122 -19.53 -1.87 1.60
N ARG A 123 -18.79 -1.53 0.54
CA ARG A 123 -18.69 -2.37 -0.67
C ARG A 123 -18.03 -3.71 -0.39
N LEU A 124 -16.99 -3.74 0.44
CA LEU A 124 -16.28 -4.97 0.82
C LEU A 124 -17.20 -5.92 1.62
N ASN A 125 -17.94 -5.40 2.60
CA ASN A 125 -18.90 -6.20 3.36
C ASN A 125 -20.09 -6.66 2.50
N ALA A 126 -20.53 -5.85 1.53
CA ALA A 126 -21.54 -6.26 0.56
C ALA A 126 -21.03 -7.42 -0.32
N PHE A 127 -19.78 -7.34 -0.79
CA PHE A 127 -19.12 -8.43 -1.52
C PHE A 127 -19.07 -9.72 -0.70
N ALA A 128 -18.62 -9.63 0.57
CA ALA A 128 -18.59 -10.78 1.48
C ALA A 128 -19.99 -11.36 1.75
N SER A 129 -21.01 -10.51 1.85
CA SER A 129 -22.40 -10.94 2.07
C SER A 129 -22.99 -11.71 0.87
N CYS A 130 -22.54 -11.43 -0.36
CA CYS A 130 -22.91 -12.21 -1.53
C CYS A 130 -22.29 -13.63 -1.55
N LYS A 131 -21.38 -13.90 -0.62
CA LYS A 131 -20.62 -15.16 -0.52
C LYS A 131 -20.99 -16.01 0.70
N ILE A 132 -22.13 -15.72 1.34
CA ILE A 132 -22.64 -16.57 2.43
C ILE A 132 -22.82 -18.00 1.90
N GLY A 133 -22.31 -18.97 2.65
CA GLY A 133 -22.20 -20.37 2.27
C GLY A 133 -20.79 -20.77 1.79
N GLU A 134 -19.90 -19.81 1.54
CA GLU A 134 -18.52 -20.02 1.06
C GLU A 134 -17.49 -19.36 1.99
N GLN A 135 -16.32 -20.00 2.11
CA GLN A 135 -15.12 -19.34 2.65
C GLN A 135 -14.69 -18.25 1.67
N CYS A 136 -14.54 -17.01 2.12
CA CYS A 136 -14.33 -15.87 1.22
C CYS A 136 -13.32 -14.82 1.71
N LEU A 137 -12.59 -15.08 2.80
CA LEU A 137 -11.62 -14.10 3.33
C LEU A 137 -10.51 -13.80 2.32
N TRP A 138 -9.96 -14.84 1.68
CA TRP A 138 -8.90 -14.66 0.68
C TRP A 138 -9.40 -13.83 -0.50
N GLU A 139 -10.59 -14.14 -1.03
CA GLU A 139 -11.21 -13.40 -2.13
C GLU A 139 -11.53 -11.96 -1.71
N CYS A 140 -11.94 -11.73 -0.46
CA CYS A 140 -12.14 -10.38 0.06
C CYS A 140 -10.81 -9.61 0.11
N PHE A 141 -9.73 -10.25 0.53
CA PHE A 141 -8.40 -9.65 0.57
C PHE A 141 -7.89 -9.34 -0.84
N ASP A 142 -7.98 -10.29 -1.75
CA ASP A 142 -7.54 -10.11 -3.13
C ASP A 142 -8.39 -9.06 -3.86
N TYR A 143 -9.72 -9.07 -3.67
CA TYR A 143 -10.60 -8.03 -4.20
C TYR A 143 -10.20 -6.64 -3.68
N LEU A 144 -9.94 -6.51 -2.38
CA LEU A 144 -9.48 -5.25 -1.80
C LEU A 144 -8.15 -4.84 -2.42
N GLU A 145 -7.16 -5.72 -2.51
CA GLU A 145 -5.84 -5.38 -3.07
C GLU A 145 -5.89 -4.98 -4.54
N CYS A 146 -6.64 -5.72 -5.36
CA CYS A 146 -6.72 -5.51 -6.80
C CYS A 146 -7.59 -4.31 -7.17
N GLU A 147 -8.70 -4.07 -6.46
CA GLU A 147 -9.72 -3.10 -6.86
C GLU A 147 -9.77 -1.83 -6.00
N LEU A 148 -8.92 -1.71 -4.97
CA LEU A 148 -8.91 -0.55 -4.09
C LEU A 148 -8.77 0.77 -4.87
N LEU A 149 -7.73 0.88 -5.69
CA LEU A 149 -7.37 2.14 -6.31
C LEU A 149 -8.29 2.48 -7.49
N SER A 150 -8.61 1.51 -8.33
CA SER A 150 -9.41 1.66 -9.54
C SER A 150 -10.90 1.83 -9.24
N SER A 151 -11.50 0.85 -8.58
CA SER A 151 -12.96 0.70 -8.51
C SER A 151 -13.53 1.18 -7.18
N LEU A 152 -12.89 0.81 -6.07
CA LEU A 152 -13.38 1.14 -4.73
C LEU A 152 -13.16 2.63 -4.40
N LEU A 153 -11.98 3.19 -4.69
CA LEU A 153 -11.72 4.63 -4.56
C LEU A 153 -12.11 5.44 -5.80
N GLY A 154 -12.25 4.78 -6.96
CA GLY A 154 -12.59 5.48 -8.21
C GLY A 154 -11.52 6.48 -8.63
N LEU A 155 -10.22 6.16 -8.50
CA LEU A 155 -9.16 7.11 -8.86
C LEU A 155 -9.14 7.34 -10.38
N PRO A 156 -9.13 8.61 -10.83
CA PRO A 156 -9.06 8.91 -12.25
C PRO A 156 -7.71 8.47 -12.84
N ARG A 157 -7.70 8.18 -14.14
CA ARG A 157 -6.49 7.84 -14.91
C ARG A 157 -6.04 9.05 -15.71
N GLU A 158 -4.76 9.39 -15.61
CA GLU A 158 -4.09 10.38 -16.46
C GLU A 158 -2.89 9.70 -17.14
N GLY A 159 -3.02 9.39 -18.43
CA GLY A 159 -2.05 8.56 -19.15
C GLY A 159 -1.93 7.16 -18.54
N ASP A 160 -0.71 6.77 -18.20
CA ASP A 160 -0.37 5.46 -17.63
C ASP A 160 -0.31 5.45 -16.09
N SER A 161 -0.94 6.42 -15.42
CA SER A 161 -1.01 6.42 -13.94
C SER A 161 -2.42 6.66 -13.44
N LEU A 162 -2.72 6.08 -12.28
CA LEU A 162 -3.84 6.51 -11.45
C LEU A 162 -3.44 7.78 -10.69
N VAL A 163 -4.39 8.68 -10.45
CA VAL A 163 -4.13 9.96 -9.79
C VAL A 163 -4.83 10.01 -8.44
N TYR A 164 -4.04 10.20 -7.39
CA TYR A 164 -4.53 10.53 -6.06
C TYR A 164 -4.28 12.03 -5.80
N ASP A 165 -5.33 12.83 -5.99
CA ASP A 165 -5.27 14.26 -5.67
C ASP A 165 -5.58 14.49 -4.18
N VAL A 166 -4.55 14.84 -3.41
CA VAL A 166 -4.65 15.10 -1.97
C VAL A 166 -5.58 16.27 -1.67
N ASN A 167 -5.66 17.26 -2.56
CA ASN A 167 -6.54 18.42 -2.36
C ASN A 167 -8.02 18.04 -2.46
N GLU A 168 -8.36 17.16 -3.39
CA GLU A 168 -9.72 16.67 -3.62
C GLU A 168 -10.13 15.66 -2.55
N ARG A 169 -9.25 14.69 -2.26
CA ARG A 169 -9.54 13.61 -1.33
C ARG A 169 -9.52 14.06 0.13
N ILE A 170 -8.75 15.10 0.48
CA ILE A 170 -8.61 15.54 1.87
C ILE A 170 -9.05 16.99 2.00
N PRO A 171 -10.30 17.24 2.44
CA PRO A 171 -10.83 18.59 2.60
C PRO A 171 -10.03 19.41 3.61
N HIS A 172 -9.62 18.79 4.73
CA HIS A 172 -8.94 19.48 5.81
C HIS A 172 -7.45 19.71 5.52
N ARG A 173 -7.08 20.96 5.23
CA ARG A 173 -5.71 21.34 4.79
C ARG A 173 -4.60 20.81 5.70
N ARG A 174 -4.77 20.82 7.04
CA ARG A 174 -3.73 20.36 7.98
C ARG A 174 -3.46 18.86 7.90
N MET A 175 -4.40 18.07 7.40
CA MET A 175 -4.24 16.62 7.26
C MET A 175 -3.58 16.21 5.94
N ARG A 176 -3.58 17.10 4.94
CA ARG A 176 -3.01 16.85 3.61
C ARG A 176 -1.54 16.47 3.68
N ASP A 177 -0.78 17.23 4.47
CA ASP A 177 0.66 17.01 4.62
C ASP A 177 0.96 15.67 5.30
N SER A 178 0.20 15.31 6.34
CA SER A 178 0.37 14.03 7.02
C SER A 178 0.03 12.85 6.11
N ALA A 179 -1.07 12.91 5.36
CA ALA A 179 -1.45 11.84 4.46
C ALA A 179 -0.44 11.69 3.31
N LEU A 180 -0.01 12.82 2.72
CA LEU A 180 1.02 12.79 1.69
C LEU A 180 2.37 12.30 2.23
N ALA A 181 2.75 12.69 3.46
CA ALA A 181 3.94 12.17 4.14
C ALA A 181 3.87 10.66 4.35
N ASN A 182 2.71 10.13 4.74
CA ASN A 182 2.51 8.70 4.92
C ASN A 182 2.69 7.95 3.58
N ILE A 183 2.09 8.45 2.50
CA ILE A 183 2.21 7.83 1.16
C ILE A 183 3.65 7.85 0.68
N VAL A 184 4.26 9.03 0.64
CA VAL A 184 5.63 9.21 0.10
C VAL A 184 6.67 8.54 1.00
N GLY A 185 6.48 8.59 2.31
CA GLY A 185 7.36 7.98 3.29
C GLY A 185 7.34 6.46 3.23
N TYR A 186 6.16 5.85 3.15
CA TYR A 186 6.04 4.41 2.99
C TYR A 186 6.68 3.93 1.69
N ASP A 187 6.37 4.57 0.57
CA ASP A 187 6.93 4.25 -0.74
C ASP A 187 8.47 4.30 -0.73
N ALA A 188 9.05 5.34 -0.14
CA ALA A 188 10.50 5.46 -0.05
C ALA A 188 11.14 4.39 0.86
N LEU A 189 10.48 4.00 1.95
CA LEU A 189 10.92 2.91 2.81
C LEU A 189 10.86 1.57 2.06
N GLU A 190 9.77 1.33 1.35
CA GLU A 190 9.55 0.06 0.65
C GLU A 190 10.48 -0.08 -0.55
N ARG A 191 10.69 0.97 -1.35
CA ARG A 191 11.73 0.98 -2.41
C ARG A 191 13.11 0.69 -1.86
N ARG A 192 13.43 1.18 -0.66
CA ARG A 192 14.71 0.90 0.01
C ARG A 192 14.78 -0.55 0.46
N ARG A 193 13.70 -1.10 1.01
CA ARG A 193 13.62 -2.51 1.42
C ARG A 193 13.82 -3.43 0.21
N VAL A 194 13.04 -3.22 -0.85
CA VAL A 194 13.14 -3.94 -2.13
C VAL A 194 14.55 -3.83 -2.71
N PHE A 195 15.12 -2.63 -2.79
CA PHE A 195 16.50 -2.45 -3.27
C PHE A 195 17.50 -3.27 -2.45
N ARG A 196 17.44 -3.22 -1.12
CA ARG A 196 18.38 -3.93 -0.25
C ARG A 196 18.31 -5.45 -0.38
N GLU A 197 17.14 -6.00 -0.66
CA GLU A 197 16.90 -7.43 -0.84
C GLU A 197 17.15 -7.91 -2.27
N SER A 198 17.26 -6.99 -3.24
CA SER A 198 17.45 -7.32 -4.65
C SER A 198 18.93 -7.47 -4.99
N LYS A 199 19.21 -8.30 -6.00
CA LYS A 199 20.49 -8.26 -6.71
C LYS A 199 20.52 -7.05 -7.64
N VAL A 200 21.66 -6.38 -7.68
CA VAL A 200 21.86 -5.14 -8.43
C VAL A 200 23.23 -5.14 -9.08
N GLU A 201 23.34 -4.46 -10.22
CA GLU A 201 24.61 -4.27 -10.91
C GLU A 201 25.35 -3.05 -10.35
N CYS A 202 26.66 -3.21 -10.12
CA CYS A 202 27.52 -2.08 -9.81
C CYS A 202 28.12 -1.47 -11.10
N GLU A 203 27.90 -0.17 -11.31
CA GLU A 203 28.35 0.53 -12.54
C GLU A 203 29.88 0.70 -12.68
N VAL A 204 30.67 0.35 -11.65
CA VAL A 204 32.12 0.49 -11.68
C VAL A 204 32.79 -0.85 -11.96
N CYS A 205 32.44 -1.89 -11.21
CA CYS A 205 33.02 -3.23 -11.40
C CYS A 205 32.21 -4.12 -12.36
N MET A 206 31.03 -3.67 -12.80
CA MET A 206 30.10 -4.40 -13.69
C MET A 206 29.70 -5.79 -13.14
N ASP A 207 29.69 -5.94 -11.82
CA ASP A 207 29.22 -7.14 -11.14
C ASP A 207 27.70 -7.04 -10.94
N GLU A 208 26.94 -7.89 -11.64
CA GLU A 208 25.47 -7.96 -11.64
C GLU A 208 24.89 -8.68 -10.41
N ASP A 209 25.73 -9.36 -9.62
CA ASP A 209 25.31 -10.22 -8.51
C ASP A 209 25.47 -9.57 -7.13
N LYS A 210 25.76 -8.26 -7.06
CA LYS A 210 25.87 -7.54 -5.79
C LYS A 210 24.51 -7.47 -5.11
N LEU A 211 24.47 -7.73 -3.80
CA LEU A 211 23.26 -7.50 -3.01
C LEU A 211 23.08 -6.00 -2.78
N GLY A 212 21.88 -5.46 -2.99
CA GLY A 212 21.64 -4.03 -2.81
C GLY A 212 21.93 -3.53 -1.38
N ALA A 213 21.91 -4.40 -0.37
CA ALA A 213 22.36 -4.08 1.00
C ALA A 213 23.86 -3.71 1.08
N GLU A 214 24.65 -4.12 0.09
CA GLU A 214 26.09 -3.85 -0.05
C GLU A 214 26.38 -2.74 -1.08
N CYS A 215 25.32 -2.10 -1.58
CA CYS A 215 25.39 -1.04 -2.56
C CYS A 215 24.70 0.23 -2.06
N THR A 216 25.08 1.36 -2.65
CA THR A 216 24.39 2.63 -2.49
C THR A 216 23.80 3.05 -3.84
N ARG A 217 22.51 3.35 -3.82
CA ARG A 217 21.82 4.02 -4.93
C ARG A 217 21.80 5.53 -4.68
N LEU A 218 22.37 6.30 -5.60
CA LEU A 218 22.47 7.75 -5.45
C LEU A 218 21.12 8.43 -5.67
N SER A 219 20.73 9.28 -4.71
CA SER A 219 19.52 10.09 -4.81
C SER A 219 19.70 11.16 -5.90
N GLY A 220 18.95 11.06 -7.00
CA GLY A 220 18.90 12.07 -8.06
C GLY A 220 19.30 11.58 -9.46
N CYS A 221 20.18 10.57 -9.55
CA CYS A 221 20.52 9.92 -10.82
C CYS A 221 20.23 8.41 -10.82
N GLU A 222 19.83 7.84 -9.68
CA GLU A 222 19.48 6.42 -9.51
C GLU A 222 20.63 5.42 -9.80
N HIS A 223 21.83 5.90 -10.11
CA HIS A 223 23.02 5.06 -10.32
C HIS A 223 23.40 4.27 -9.07
N VAL A 224 23.87 3.04 -9.28
CA VAL A 224 24.14 2.06 -8.21
C VAL A 224 25.62 1.70 -8.16
N PHE A 225 26.20 1.81 -6.96
CA PHE A 225 27.61 1.50 -6.73
C PHE A 225 27.78 0.62 -5.49
N CYS A 226 28.59 -0.43 -5.59
CA CYS A 226 28.95 -1.23 -4.43
C CYS A 226 29.81 -0.42 -3.45
N HIS A 227 29.73 -0.76 -2.17
CA HIS A 227 30.49 -0.05 -1.13
C HIS A 227 32.00 -0.17 -1.31
N GLU A 228 32.49 -1.23 -1.96
CA GLU A 228 33.90 -1.43 -2.27
C GLU A 228 34.40 -0.36 -3.26
N CYS A 229 33.76 -0.27 -4.43
CA CYS A 229 34.10 0.71 -5.46
C CYS A 229 33.92 2.15 -4.97
N LEU A 230 32.87 2.44 -4.18
CA LEU A 230 32.69 3.77 -3.59
C LEU A 230 33.82 4.14 -2.63
N ARG A 231 34.26 3.20 -1.78
CA ARG A 231 35.37 3.45 -0.85
C ARG A 231 36.69 3.65 -1.59
N GLU A 232 36.91 2.98 -2.71
CA GLU A 232 38.12 3.18 -3.52
C GLU A 232 38.13 4.54 -4.22
N ALA A 233 36.98 4.98 -4.75
CA ALA A 233 36.85 6.26 -5.43
C ALA A 233 36.94 7.49 -4.51
N LEU A 234 36.66 7.31 -3.21
CA LEU A 234 36.69 8.39 -2.20
C LEU A 234 38.01 8.45 -1.40
N LYS A 235 39.01 7.66 -1.77
CA LYS A 235 40.38 7.75 -1.25
C LYS A 235 41.17 8.81 -2.02
#